data_AF-A0AAD9MHD3-F1
#
_entry.id   AF-A0AAD9MHD3-F1
#
_cell.length_a   1.000
_cell.length_b   1.000
_cell.length_c   1.000
_cell.angle_alpha   90.00
_cell.angle_beta   90.00
_cell.angle_gamma   90.00
#
_symmetry.space_group_name_H-M   'P 1'
#
loop_
_entity.id
_entity.type
_entity.pdbx_description
1 polymer ?
#
loop_
_entity_poly.entity_id
_entity_poly.type
_entity_poly.pdbx_seq_one_letter_code
_entity_poly.pdbx_strand_id
1 'polypeptide(L)'
;MSGARERLFLAERAVLYATRFDFVVEHPVTLLLQALQQPPLPSVLAMWEKEHPTAPRFQQLCFDLVNDSYKTPLCLMFPASHIALACIWTVMKLLRLDTRLLDTNIAQILLREVYGRAIQGDGQLESPPSAPGQPPTTKSNGAEEPAEYEELFEEFLSPE
;
A
#
# COMPACT_ATOMS: atom_id res chain seq x y z
N MET A 1 20.44 -23.52 28.90
CA MET A 1 20.05 -22.58 27.80
C MET A 1 19.18 -23.23 26.71
N SER A 2 18.68 -24.47 26.85
CA SER A 2 17.90 -25.17 25.79
C SER A 2 16.44 -24.75 25.69
N GLY A 3 15.76 -24.48 26.82
CA GLY A 3 14.31 -24.22 26.81
C GLY A 3 13.87 -22.92 26.14
N ALA A 4 14.72 -21.89 26.09
CA ALA A 4 14.41 -20.65 25.37
C ALA A 4 14.37 -20.87 23.84
N ARG A 5 15.30 -21.69 23.34
CA ARG A 5 15.38 -22.04 21.91
C ARG A 5 14.17 -22.86 21.48
N GLU A 6 13.74 -23.82 22.29
CA GLU A 6 12.56 -24.63 22.00
C GLU A 6 11.28 -23.77 21.94
N ARG A 7 11.12 -22.83 22.89
CA ARG A 7 10.00 -21.88 22.87
C ARG A 7 10.02 -20.98 21.64
N LEU A 8 11.21 -20.55 21.19
CA LEU A 8 11.36 -19.75 19.98
C LEU A 8 10.85 -20.52 18.74
N PHE A 9 11.23 -21.79 18.57
CA PHE A 9 10.76 -22.60 17.44
C PHE A 9 9.26 -22.89 17.48
N LEU A 10 8.70 -23.09 18.69
CA LEU A 10 7.25 -23.24 18.83
C LEU A 10 6.52 -21.95 18.45
N ALA A 11 7.02 -20.79 18.87
CA ALA A 11 6.47 -19.50 18.50
C ALA A 11 6.60 -19.21 17.00
N GLU A 12 7.77 -19.47 16.41
CA GLU A 12 8.00 -19.35 14.97
C GLU A 12 6.98 -20.17 14.19
N ARG A 13 6.82 -21.46 14.52
CA ARG A 13 5.84 -22.33 13.86
C ARG A 13 4.40 -21.81 14.01
N ALA A 14 4.06 -21.26 15.17
CA ALA A 14 2.75 -20.65 15.38
C ALA A 14 2.53 -19.43 14.47
N VAL A 15 3.54 -18.57 14.30
CA VAL A 15 3.50 -17.43 13.38
C VAL A 15 3.36 -17.89 11.93
N LEU A 16 4.16 -18.88 11.50
CA LEU A 16 4.10 -19.43 10.14
C LEU A 16 2.69 -19.95 9.79
N TYR A 17 2.04 -20.64 10.73
CA TYR A 17 0.67 -21.11 10.53
C TYR A 17 -0.36 -19.99 10.62
N ALA A 18 -0.18 -19.02 11.51
CA ALA A 18 -1.09 -17.88 11.65
C ALA A 18 -1.10 -17.01 10.38
N THR A 19 0.06 -16.79 9.76
CA THR A 19 0.18 -16.05 8.49
C THR A 19 -0.11 -16.91 7.27
N ARG A 20 -0.41 -18.21 7.43
CA ARG A 20 -0.62 -19.16 6.32
C ARG A 20 0.54 -19.20 5.34
N PHE A 21 1.77 -18.98 5.83
CA PHE A 21 2.98 -18.83 5.01
C PHE A 21 2.93 -17.67 3.99
N ASP A 22 2.01 -16.71 4.16
CA ASP A 22 1.99 -15.48 3.38
C ASP A 22 2.96 -14.46 4.01
N PHE A 23 4.15 -14.37 3.43
CA PHE A 23 5.18 -13.39 3.81
C PHE A 23 5.36 -12.29 2.76
N VAL A 24 4.59 -12.35 1.66
CA VAL A 24 4.70 -11.39 0.57
C VAL A 24 3.80 -10.22 0.89
N VAL A 25 4.30 -9.33 1.76
CA VAL A 25 3.60 -8.12 2.16
C VAL A 25 4.16 -6.91 1.45
N GLU A 26 3.27 -6.03 1.00
CA GLU A 26 3.65 -4.76 0.42
C GLU A 26 4.00 -3.76 1.52
N HIS A 27 5.10 -3.03 1.35
CA HIS A 27 5.62 -2.13 2.35
C HIS A 27 5.41 -0.66 1.89
N PRO A 28 4.79 0.22 2.70
CA PRO A 28 4.51 1.60 2.33
C PRO A 28 5.76 2.39 1.95
N VAL A 29 6.94 2.05 2.51
CA VAL A 29 8.22 2.66 2.09
C VAL A 29 8.49 2.49 0.60
N THR A 30 8.26 1.30 0.04
CA THR A 30 8.56 1.03 -1.39
C THR A 30 7.68 1.90 -2.27
N LEU A 31 6.39 1.95 -1.95
CA LEU A 31 5.39 2.77 -2.64
C LEU A 31 5.68 4.26 -2.50
N LEU A 32 6.08 4.69 -1.30
CA LEU A 32 6.49 6.07 -1.03
C LEU A 32 7.65 6.47 -1.96
N LEU A 33 8.70 5.64 -2.03
CA LEU A 33 9.86 5.92 -2.88
C LEU A 33 9.48 6.00 -4.37
N GLN A 34 8.62 5.10 -4.84
CA GLN A 34 8.12 5.13 -6.21
C GLN A 34 7.34 6.42 -6.47
N ALA A 35 6.46 6.83 -5.56
CA ALA A 35 5.65 8.04 -5.69
C ALA A 35 6.50 9.30 -5.72
N LEU A 36 7.53 9.41 -4.87
CA LEU A 36 8.42 10.57 -4.83
C LEU A 36 9.24 10.75 -6.10
N GLN A 37 9.43 9.70 -6.89
CA GLN A 37 10.12 9.75 -8.17
C GLN A 37 9.20 10.18 -9.33
N GLN A 38 7.88 10.17 -9.13
CA GLN A 38 6.93 10.51 -10.19
C GLN A 38 6.77 12.03 -10.35
N PRO A 39 6.73 12.56 -11.58
CA PRO A 39 6.42 13.97 -11.80
C PRO A 39 4.98 14.27 -11.31
N PRO A 40 4.74 15.46 -10.73
CA PRO A 40 5.62 16.63 -10.63
C PRO A 40 6.44 16.73 -9.33
N LEU A 41 6.42 15.72 -8.44
CA LEU A 41 7.02 15.81 -7.11
C LEU A 41 8.52 16.18 -7.12
N PRO A 42 9.40 15.54 -7.91
CA PRO A 42 10.83 15.84 -7.90
C PRO A 42 11.19 17.30 -8.17
N SER A 43 10.48 17.96 -9.09
CA SER A 43 10.78 19.35 -9.44
C SER A 43 10.37 20.33 -8.34
N VAL A 44 9.20 20.10 -7.72
CA VAL A 44 8.69 20.91 -6.61
C VAL A 44 9.57 20.74 -5.39
N LEU A 45 9.98 19.51 -5.08
CA LEU A 45 10.87 19.23 -3.95
C LEU A 45 12.25 19.87 -4.13
N ALA A 46 12.82 19.80 -5.34
CA ALA A 46 14.11 20.43 -5.63
C ALA A 46 14.06 21.97 -5.49
N MET A 47 12.96 22.61 -5.87
CA MET A 47 12.77 24.05 -5.64
C MET A 47 12.66 24.37 -4.15
N TRP A 48 11.87 23.60 -3.40
CA TRP A 48 11.68 23.80 -1.98
C TRP A 48 12.98 23.61 -1.17
N GLU A 49 13.77 22.59 -1.48
CA GLU A 49 15.06 22.33 -0.83
C GLU A 49 16.07 23.46 -1.09
N LYS A 50 16.01 24.09 -2.27
CA LYS A 50 16.85 25.26 -2.58
C LYS A 50 16.45 26.48 -1.75
N GLU A 51 15.15 26.67 -1.50
CA GLU A 51 14.64 27.75 -0.66
C GLU A 51 14.90 27.52 0.83
N HIS A 52 14.96 26.25 1.27
CA HIS A 52 15.07 25.86 2.67
C HIS A 52 16.25 24.89 2.92
N PRO A 53 17.51 25.33 2.74
CA PRO A 53 18.68 24.44 2.80
C PRO A 53 18.97 23.86 4.19
N THR A 54 18.42 24.45 5.26
CA THR A 54 18.57 23.99 6.64
C THR A 54 17.43 23.10 7.11
N ALA A 55 16.36 22.99 6.32
CA ALA A 55 15.21 22.17 6.68
C ALA A 55 15.54 20.68 6.49
N PRO A 56 14.94 19.79 7.30
CA PRO A 56 15.04 18.36 7.07
C PRO A 56 14.52 18.01 5.68
N ARG A 57 15.18 17.05 5.02
CA ARG A 57 14.80 16.63 3.67
C ARG A 57 13.37 16.10 3.68
N PHE A 58 12.58 16.50 2.69
CA PHE A 58 11.18 16.08 2.54
C PHE A 58 11.00 14.56 2.69
N GLN A 59 11.84 13.81 1.97
CA GLN A 59 11.82 12.36 1.98
C GLN A 59 12.07 11.77 3.37
N GLN A 60 12.95 12.39 4.17
CA GLN A 60 13.26 11.93 5.52
C GLN A 60 12.04 12.10 6.44
N LEU A 61 11.34 13.23 6.37
CA LEU A 61 10.11 13.44 7.13
C LEU A 61 9.03 12.40 6.77
N CYS A 62 8.90 12.09 5.47
CA CYS A 62 7.99 11.05 5.02
C CYS A 62 8.37 9.66 5.58
N PHE A 63 9.66 9.33 5.61
CA PHE A 63 10.16 8.09 6.20
C PHE A 63 9.87 7.98 7.69
N ASP A 64 10.11 9.07 8.43
CA ASP A 64 9.86 9.12 9.87
C ASP A 64 8.37 8.89 10.16
N LEU A 65 7.49 9.50 9.37
CA LEU A 65 6.04 9.32 9.51
C LEU A 65 5.58 7.90 9.15
N VAL A 66 6.15 7.29 8.10
CA VAL A 66 5.91 5.87 7.79
C VAL A 66 6.38 4.97 8.92
N ASN A 67 7.56 5.23 9.50
CA ASN A 67 8.07 4.46 10.64
C ASN A 67 7.17 4.57 11.87
N ASP A 68 6.59 5.74 12.11
CA ASP A 68 5.63 5.95 13.19
C ASP A 68 4.30 5.23 12.93
N SER A 69 3.89 5.08 11.66
CA SER A 69 2.67 4.35 11.31
C SER A 69 2.69 2.89 11.77
N TYR A 70 3.85 2.20 11.77
CA TYR A 70 3.97 0.82 12.29
C TYR A 70 3.71 0.66 13.78
N LYS A 71 3.80 1.76 14.55
CA LYS A 71 3.51 1.75 16.00
C LYS A 71 2.01 1.86 16.27
N THR A 72 1.21 2.08 15.23
CA THR A 72 -0.24 2.29 15.29
C THR A 72 -0.97 1.16 14.55
N PRO A 73 -2.29 0.99 14.75
CA PRO A 73 -3.06 0.00 14.00
C PRO A 73 -3.26 0.35 12.52
N LEU A 74 -2.72 1.46 12.01
CA LEU A 74 -2.92 1.91 10.62
C LEU A 74 -2.54 0.84 9.59
N CYS A 75 -1.46 0.09 9.81
CA CYS A 75 -1.02 -0.98 8.89
C CYS A 75 -1.96 -2.19 8.84
N LEU A 76 -2.89 -2.30 9.79
CA LEU A 76 -3.94 -3.33 9.80
C LEU A 76 -5.26 -2.81 9.24
N MET A 77 -5.45 -1.48 9.20
CA MET A 77 -6.68 -0.83 8.79
C MET A 77 -6.66 -0.38 7.33
N PHE A 78 -5.49 0.01 6.83
CA PHE A 78 -5.32 0.59 5.50
C PHE A 78 -4.23 -0.14 4.72
N PRO A 79 -4.36 -0.25 3.39
CA PRO A 79 -3.30 -0.80 2.56
C PRO A 79 -2.08 0.13 2.54
N ALA A 80 -0.93 -0.45 2.21
CA ALA A 80 0.36 0.25 2.19
C ALA A 80 0.34 1.52 1.31
N SER A 81 -0.38 1.51 0.18
CA SER A 81 -0.49 2.67 -0.71
C SER A 81 -1.15 3.88 -0.05
N HIS A 82 -2.19 3.65 0.74
CA HIS A 82 -2.91 4.72 1.43
C HIS A 82 -2.05 5.31 2.55
N ILE A 83 -1.32 4.46 3.28
CA ILE A 83 -0.38 4.93 4.31
C ILE A 83 0.73 5.78 3.67
N ALA A 84 1.32 5.32 2.57
CA ALA A 84 2.35 6.07 1.86
C ALA A 84 1.83 7.43 1.37
N LEU A 85 0.64 7.45 0.74
CA LEU A 85 0.02 8.67 0.25
C LEU A 85 -0.33 9.65 1.37
N ALA A 86 -0.93 9.15 2.46
CA ALA A 86 -1.24 9.95 3.64
C ALA A 86 0.02 10.56 4.26
N CYS A 87 1.14 9.82 4.30
CA CYS A 87 2.41 10.35 4.78
C CYS A 87 2.92 11.49 3.91
N ILE A 88 2.92 11.31 2.57
CA ILE A 88 3.35 12.35 1.63
C ILE A 88 2.46 13.59 1.78
N TRP A 89 1.13 13.41 1.76
CA TRP A 89 0.17 14.49 1.92
C TRP A 89 0.36 15.26 3.22
N THR A 90 0.57 14.54 4.33
CA THR A 90 0.78 15.14 5.65
C THR A 90 2.04 16.00 5.66
N VAL A 91 3.15 15.49 5.12
CA VAL A 91 4.40 16.27 5.03
C VAL A 91 4.22 17.49 4.11
N MET A 92 3.53 17.34 2.97
CA MET A 92 3.22 18.47 2.09
C MET A 92 2.40 19.53 2.79
N LYS A 93 1.38 19.16 3.56
CA LYS A 93 0.59 20.09 4.37
C LYS A 93 1.45 20.79 5.44
N LEU A 94 2.27 20.04 6.17
CA LEU A 94 3.14 20.58 7.21
C LEU A 94 4.15 21.60 6.65
N LEU A 95 4.68 21.33 5.45
CA LEU A 95 5.63 22.21 4.76
C LEU A 95 4.95 23.28 3.90
N ARG A 96 3.61 23.35 3.90
CA ARG A 96 2.80 24.29 3.10
C ARG A 96 3.06 24.20 1.58
N LEU A 97 3.35 23.00 1.10
CA LEU A 97 3.43 22.68 -0.33
C LEU A 97 2.02 22.47 -0.90
N ASP A 98 1.86 22.70 -2.21
CA ASP A 98 0.57 22.52 -2.88
C ASP A 98 0.17 21.03 -2.91
N THR A 99 -0.87 20.67 -2.17
CA THR A 99 -1.35 19.28 -2.10
C THR A 99 -2.12 18.82 -3.33
N ARG A 100 -2.54 19.73 -4.22
CA ARG A 100 -3.23 19.37 -5.46
C ARG A 100 -2.37 18.54 -6.41
N LEU A 101 -1.06 18.54 -6.19
CA LEU A 101 -0.11 17.70 -6.91
C LEU A 101 -0.33 16.20 -6.66
N LEU A 102 -1.01 15.84 -5.56
CA LEU A 102 -1.36 14.45 -5.25
C LEU A 102 -2.69 14.02 -5.88
N ASP A 103 -3.59 14.97 -6.17
CA ASP A 103 -4.87 14.72 -6.85
C ASP A 103 -4.66 14.29 -8.31
N THR A 104 -3.52 14.68 -8.91
CA THR A 104 -3.09 14.21 -10.24
C THR A 104 -2.34 12.89 -10.15
N ASN A 105 -2.52 12.00 -11.16
CA ASN A 105 -1.77 10.78 -11.54
C ASN A 105 -1.10 9.91 -10.46
N ILE A 106 -0.39 10.44 -9.47
CA ILE A 106 0.30 9.72 -8.39
C ILE A 106 -0.65 8.91 -7.53
N ALA A 107 -1.79 9.47 -7.10
CA ALA A 107 -2.82 8.69 -6.40
C ALA A 107 -3.34 7.55 -7.29
N GLN A 108 -3.61 7.84 -8.57
CA GLN A 108 -4.04 6.81 -9.53
C GLN A 108 -2.94 5.78 -9.83
N ILE A 109 -1.66 6.13 -9.83
CA ILE A 109 -0.53 5.21 -10.05
C ILE A 109 -0.36 4.30 -8.85
N LEU A 110 -0.40 4.85 -7.62
CA LEU A 110 -0.30 4.08 -6.40
C LEU A 110 -1.51 3.16 -6.21
N LEU A 111 -2.70 3.63 -6.55
CA LEU A 111 -3.89 2.79 -6.53
C LEU A 111 -3.86 1.77 -7.67
N ARG A 112 -3.41 2.13 -8.87
CA ARG A 112 -3.32 1.21 -10.02
C ARG A 112 -2.23 0.15 -9.88
N GLU A 113 -1.11 0.40 -9.21
CA GLU A 113 -0.13 -0.67 -8.93
C GLU A 113 -0.72 -1.70 -7.96
N VAL A 114 -1.55 -1.27 -7.01
CA VAL A 114 -2.24 -2.15 -6.05
C VAL A 114 -3.42 -2.89 -6.70
N TYR A 115 -4.32 -2.20 -7.39
CA TYR A 115 -5.50 -2.80 -8.04
C TYR A 115 -5.18 -3.47 -9.38
N GLY A 116 -4.15 -3.02 -10.09
CA GLY A 116 -3.70 -3.65 -11.35
C GLY A 116 -3.03 -5.00 -11.12
N ARG A 117 -2.32 -5.18 -9.99
CA ARG A 117 -1.83 -6.49 -9.57
C ARG A 117 -2.96 -7.42 -9.10
N ALA A 118 -4.01 -6.89 -8.49
CA ALA A 118 -5.19 -7.68 -8.14
C ALA A 118 -5.89 -8.27 -9.40
N ILE A 119 -5.88 -7.56 -10.53
CA ILE A 119 -6.48 -8.04 -11.79
C ILE A 119 -5.56 -9.01 -12.56
N GLN A 120 -4.24 -8.95 -12.39
CA GLN A 120 -3.30 -9.91 -12.99
C GLN A 120 -3.08 -11.19 -12.16
N GLY A 121 -3.68 -11.28 -10.98
CA GLY A 121 -3.54 -12.42 -10.06
C GLY A 121 -4.45 -13.62 -10.31
N ASP A 122 -5.47 -13.52 -11.17
CA ASP A 122 -6.31 -14.66 -11.57
C ASP A 122 -5.86 -15.20 -12.94
N GLY A 123 -4.75 -15.94 -12.91
CA GLY A 123 -4.17 -16.44 -14.14
C GLY A 123 -3.22 -17.63 -13.99
N GLN A 124 -3.27 -18.39 -12.89
CA GLN A 124 -2.88 -19.81 -12.82
C GLN A 124 -3.05 -20.34 -11.39
N LEU A 125 -4.30 -20.60 -10.99
CA LEU A 125 -4.55 -21.72 -10.09
C LEU A 125 -4.33 -22.98 -10.93
N GLU A 126 -3.18 -23.62 -10.76
CA GLU A 126 -3.01 -25.02 -11.19
C GLU A 126 -4.16 -25.82 -10.58
N SER A 127 -5.11 -26.19 -11.43
CA SER A 127 -6.13 -27.16 -11.10
C SER A 127 -5.45 -28.44 -10.60
N PRO A 128 -5.86 -29.02 -9.46
CA PRO A 128 -5.39 -30.35 -9.09
C PRO A 128 -5.72 -31.33 -10.22
N PRO A 129 -4.89 -32.35 -10.48
CA PRO A 129 -5.11 -33.27 -11.59
C PRO A 129 -6.47 -33.96 -11.46
N SER A 130 -7.39 -33.60 -12.34
CA SER A 130 -8.72 -34.21 -12.42
C SER A 130 -8.63 -35.67 -12.82
N ALA A 131 -9.24 -36.54 -12.01
CA ALA A 131 -9.50 -37.93 -12.33
C ALA A 131 -10.37 -38.03 -13.61
N PRO A 132 -10.21 -39.10 -14.42
CA PRO A 132 -10.89 -39.22 -15.69
C PRO A 132 -12.39 -39.53 -15.50
N GLY A 133 -13.27 -38.65 -15.98
CA GLY A 133 -14.66 -39.01 -16.29
C GLY A 133 -15.80 -38.06 -15.93
N GLN A 134 -15.73 -36.74 -16.21
CA GLN A 134 -16.93 -35.88 -16.17
C GLN A 134 -17.09 -34.96 -17.40
N PRO A 135 -18.32 -34.78 -17.92
CA PRO A 135 -18.63 -33.96 -19.10
C PRO A 135 -18.76 -32.45 -18.77
N PRO A 136 -18.66 -31.55 -19.78
CA PRO A 136 -18.48 -30.13 -19.56
C PRO A 136 -19.79 -29.41 -19.18
N THR A 137 -19.70 -28.48 -18.22
CA THR A 137 -20.77 -27.53 -17.89
C THR A 137 -20.40 -26.11 -18.31
N THR A 138 -21.39 -25.42 -18.87
CA THR A 138 -21.28 -24.13 -19.57
C THR A 138 -21.65 -22.97 -18.64
N LYS A 139 -20.78 -21.94 -18.60
CA LYS A 139 -20.95 -20.49 -18.32
C LYS A 139 -21.95 -20.00 -17.26
N SER A 140 -21.48 -19.06 -16.41
CA SER A 140 -22.08 -17.72 -16.29
C SER A 140 -21.09 -16.72 -15.68
N ASN A 141 -20.75 -15.68 -16.44
CA ASN A 141 -20.10 -14.46 -15.96
C ASN A 141 -21.12 -13.65 -15.16
N GLY A 142 -20.70 -13.14 -14.01
CA GLY A 142 -21.41 -12.14 -13.21
C GLY A 142 -20.39 -11.47 -12.29
N ALA A 143 -19.64 -10.51 -12.81
CA ALA A 143 -18.83 -9.62 -12.01
C ALA A 143 -19.72 -8.43 -11.64
N GLU A 144 -20.24 -8.42 -10.42
CA GLU A 144 -20.78 -7.23 -9.78
C GLU A 144 -19.59 -6.44 -9.21
N GLU A 145 -19.39 -5.23 -9.72
CA GLU A 145 -18.46 -4.24 -9.15
C GLU A 145 -19.04 -3.68 -7.84
N PRO A 146 -18.26 -3.54 -6.75
CA PRO A 146 -18.73 -2.83 -5.57
C PRO A 146 -18.46 -1.32 -5.73
N ALA A 147 -19.53 -0.58 -6.03
CA ALA A 147 -19.58 0.88 -6.08
C ALA A 147 -19.44 1.58 -4.71
N GLU A 148 -19.10 0.84 -3.64
CA GLU A 148 -19.09 1.34 -2.26
C GLU A 148 -17.82 2.12 -1.88
N TYR A 149 -16.78 2.12 -2.73
CA TYR A 149 -15.51 2.80 -2.39
C TYR A 149 -15.41 4.25 -2.88
N GLU A 150 -16.20 4.66 -3.87
CA GLU A 150 -16.22 6.06 -4.34
C GLU A 150 -16.93 6.97 -3.32
N GLU A 151 -17.99 6.50 -2.66
CA GLU A 151 -18.74 7.31 -1.69
C GLU A 151 -17.93 7.63 -0.42
N LEU A 152 -17.09 6.70 0.04
CA LEU A 152 -16.20 6.90 1.21
C LEU A 152 -15.08 7.92 0.94
N PHE A 153 -14.68 8.09 -0.32
CA PHE A 153 -13.66 9.06 -0.70
C PHE A 153 -14.22 10.49 -0.81
N GLU A 154 -15.47 10.65 -1.24
CA GLU A 154 -16.11 11.97 -1.31
C GLU A 154 -16.49 12.51 0.07
N GLU A 155 -16.87 11.65 1.03
CA GLU A 155 -17.20 12.07 2.39
C GLU A 155 -15.97 12.65 3.13
N PHE A 156 -14.76 12.16 2.83
CA PHE A 156 -13.52 12.64 3.44
C PHE A 156 -13.01 13.98 2.88
N LEU A 157 -13.51 14.39 1.70
CA LEU A 157 -13.08 15.61 1.01
C LEU A 157 -14.05 16.79 1.20
N SER A 158 -15.18 16.60 1.89
CA SER A 158 -16.13 17.67 2.18
C SER A 158 -15.63 18.50 3.38
N PRO A 159 -15.33 19.80 3.20
CA PRO A 159 -14.98 20.67 4.30
C PRO A 159 -16.28 21.18 4.97
N GLU A 160 -16.43 20.92 6.27
CA GLU A 160 -17.29 21.77 7.12
C GLU A 160 -16.68 23.17 7.30
#